data_AF-A0A7X5HYE1-F1
#
_entry.id   AF-A0A7X5HYE1-F1
#
_cell.length_a   1.000
_cell.length_b   1.000
_cell.length_c   1.000
_cell.angle_alpha   90.00
_cell.angle_beta   90.00
_cell.angle_gamma   90.00
#
_symmetry.space_group_name_H-M   'P 1'
#
loop_
_entity.id
_entity.type
_entity.pdbx_description
1 polymer ?
#
loop_
_entity_poly.entity_id
_entity_poly.type
_entity_poly.pdbx_seq_one_letter_code
_entity_poly.pdbx_strand_id
1 'polypeptide(L)'
;MKKLNKQDIIRQAEQALKRTEEYKSNRGIDSLDYKMSYIVMKENTSDLTTVKAFAVSDDYLMEFSPYKDEKIHTYLTEMVSADFIVSSLEDDNKLIYMSLDTHHYIWNEISEYGLEYIESPDAFQKYLKYCKQHGITKAKLQAKEDYKGEDVMKYYQKEKHHSEPER
;
A
#
# COMPACT_ATOMS: atom_id res chain seq x y z
N MET A 1 -16.87 9.11 20.05
CA MET A 1 -16.57 8.74 18.64
C MET A 1 -16.12 7.29 18.60
N LYS A 2 -16.76 6.44 17.79
CA LYS A 2 -16.28 5.06 17.57
C LYS A 2 -14.93 5.17 16.85
N LYS A 3 -13.87 4.59 17.44
CA LYS A 3 -12.55 4.53 16.82
C LYS A 3 -12.68 3.74 15.52
N LEU A 4 -12.22 4.30 14.41
CA LEU A 4 -12.21 3.64 13.11
C LEU A 4 -11.46 2.31 13.23
N ASN A 5 -12.12 1.18 12.93
CA ASN A 5 -11.51 -0.13 13.05
C ASN A 5 -10.85 -0.50 11.71
N LYS A 6 -9.51 -0.59 11.68
CA LYS A 6 -8.75 -0.95 10.48
C LYS A 6 -9.21 -2.30 9.90
N GLN A 7 -9.55 -3.27 10.75
CA GLN A 7 -10.01 -4.58 10.31
C GLN A 7 -11.37 -4.50 9.61
N ASP A 8 -12.26 -3.62 10.06
CA ASP A 8 -13.53 -3.38 9.37
C ASP A 8 -13.30 -2.72 8.01
N ILE A 9 -12.36 -1.77 7.90
CA ILE A 9 -12.03 -1.16 6.59
C ILE A 9 -11.52 -2.21 5.61
N ILE A 10 -10.57 -3.05 6.04
CA ILE A 10 -10.02 -4.13 5.21
C ILE A 10 -11.14 -5.08 4.76
N ARG A 11 -11.97 -5.54 5.70
CA ARG A 11 -13.07 -6.45 5.40
C ARG A 11 -14.08 -5.83 4.42
N GLN A 12 -14.41 -4.55 4.58
CA GLN A 12 -15.32 -3.87 3.66
C GLN A 12 -14.70 -3.68 2.28
N ALA A 13 -13.40 -3.39 2.20
CA ALA A 13 -12.68 -3.31 0.93
C ALA A 13 -12.67 -4.65 0.18
N GLU A 14 -12.42 -5.76 0.88
CA GLU A 14 -12.50 -7.10 0.29
C GLU A 14 -13.92 -7.46 -0.18
N GLN A 15 -14.95 -7.06 0.58
CA GLN A 15 -16.34 -7.27 0.17
C GLN A 15 -16.73 -6.42 -1.04
N ALA A 16 -16.24 -5.17 -1.10
CA ALA A 16 -16.44 -4.29 -2.24
C ALA A 16 -15.74 -4.82 -3.49
N LEU A 17 -14.49 -5.29 -3.37
CA LEU A 17 -13.75 -5.95 -4.44
C LEU A 17 -14.56 -7.10 -5.06
N LYS A 18 -15.12 -8.00 -4.22
CA LYS A 18 -15.93 -9.14 -4.71
C LYS A 18 -17.21 -8.75 -5.44
N ARG A 19 -17.63 -7.49 -5.35
CA ARG A 19 -18.82 -6.95 -6.03
C ARG A 19 -18.50 -6.23 -7.33
N THR A 20 -17.23 -5.94 -7.63
CA THR A 20 -16.85 -5.30 -8.89
C THR A 20 -17.10 -6.25 -10.06
N GLU A 21 -17.38 -5.70 -11.23
CA GLU A 21 -17.64 -6.50 -12.43
C GLU A 21 -16.34 -7.13 -12.94
N GLU A 22 -15.21 -6.44 -12.77
CA GLU A 22 -13.87 -6.91 -13.07
C GLU A 22 -13.52 -8.16 -12.24
N TYR A 23 -13.82 -8.15 -10.93
CA TYR A 23 -13.62 -9.34 -10.08
C TYR A 23 -14.52 -10.49 -10.51
N LYS A 24 -15.81 -10.22 -10.78
CA LYS A 24 -16.76 -11.27 -11.17
C LYS A 24 -16.43 -11.88 -12.52
N SER A 25 -15.94 -11.08 -13.46
CA SER A 25 -15.57 -11.53 -14.81
C SER A 25 -14.40 -12.50 -14.80
N ASN A 26 -13.51 -12.38 -13.82
CA ASN A 26 -12.34 -13.24 -13.64
C ASN A 26 -12.60 -14.47 -12.75
N ARG A 27 -13.77 -14.54 -12.10
CA ARG A 27 -14.06 -15.52 -11.06
C ARG A 27 -13.99 -16.96 -11.59
N GLY A 28 -13.16 -17.79 -10.95
CA GLY A 28 -12.98 -19.20 -11.30
C GLY A 28 -11.84 -19.47 -12.29
N ILE A 29 -11.06 -18.43 -12.62
CA ILE A 29 -9.78 -18.54 -13.31
C ILE A 29 -8.70 -18.15 -12.30
N ASP A 30 -8.06 -19.14 -11.68
CA ASP A 30 -7.14 -18.93 -10.55
C ASP A 30 -6.01 -17.90 -10.84
N SER A 31 -5.57 -17.77 -12.10
CA SER A 31 -4.53 -16.80 -12.51
C SER A 31 -5.04 -15.37 -12.67
N LEU A 32 -6.35 -15.12 -12.65
CA LEU A 32 -6.94 -13.78 -12.85
C LEU A 32 -7.64 -13.25 -11.60
N ASP A 33 -7.58 -14.00 -10.49
CA ASP A 33 -8.19 -13.63 -9.23
C ASP A 33 -7.48 -12.42 -8.61
N TYR A 34 -8.21 -11.31 -8.51
CA TYR A 34 -7.71 -10.12 -7.83
C TYR A 34 -7.51 -10.38 -6.33
N LYS A 35 -6.33 -10.02 -5.84
CA LYS A 35 -5.96 -10.03 -4.42
C LYS A 35 -5.80 -8.61 -3.92
N MET A 36 -6.21 -8.35 -2.68
CA MET A 36 -6.03 -7.02 -2.08
C MET A 36 -4.54 -6.70 -1.94
N SER A 37 -4.08 -5.64 -2.60
CA SER A 37 -2.69 -5.19 -2.62
C SER A 37 -2.43 -4.21 -1.49
N TYR A 38 -3.06 -3.03 -1.50
CA TYR A 38 -2.93 -2.04 -0.44
C TYR A 38 -4.17 -1.15 -0.31
N ILE A 39 -4.31 -0.50 0.84
CA ILE A 39 -5.44 0.39 1.14
C ILE A 39 -4.88 1.66 1.78
N VAL A 40 -5.28 2.81 1.26
CA VAL A 40 -4.94 4.13 1.78
C VAL A 40 -6.18 4.88 2.23
N MET A 41 -5.99 5.85 3.12
CA MET A 41 -7.03 6.77 3.57
C MET A 41 -6.38 8.10 3.93
N LYS A 42 -7.10 9.21 3.78
CA LYS A 42 -6.64 10.51 4.29
C LYS A 42 -6.40 10.44 5.81
N GLU A 43 -5.35 11.10 6.26
CA GLU A 43 -5.02 11.29 7.66
C GLU A 43 -5.99 12.27 8.32
N ASN A 44 -6.03 12.25 9.66
CA ASN A 44 -6.81 13.19 10.47
C ASN A 44 -8.32 13.25 10.17
N THR A 45 -8.86 12.26 9.46
CA THR A 45 -10.29 12.13 9.18
C THR A 45 -10.84 10.75 9.59
N SER A 46 -12.13 10.72 9.88
CA SER A 46 -12.94 9.51 10.02
C SER A 46 -13.88 9.29 8.82
N ASP A 47 -13.77 10.13 7.79
CA ASP A 47 -14.55 10.01 6.57
C ASP A 47 -14.08 8.80 5.75
N LEU A 48 -14.86 7.72 5.83
CA LEU A 48 -14.62 6.48 5.09
C LEU A 48 -14.67 6.67 3.58
N THR A 49 -15.28 7.75 3.11
CA THR A 49 -15.34 8.03 1.68
C THR A 49 -14.01 8.53 1.09
N THR A 50 -12.99 8.72 1.93
CA THR A 50 -11.59 8.99 1.53
C THR A 50 -10.76 7.73 1.37
N VAL A 51 -11.31 6.55 1.68
CA VAL A 51 -10.60 5.27 1.54
C VAL A 51 -10.50 4.92 0.06
N LYS A 52 -9.28 4.61 -0.39
CA LYS A 52 -9.00 4.01 -1.69
C LYS A 52 -8.37 2.64 -1.48
N ALA A 53 -8.84 1.65 -2.22
CA ALA A 53 -8.34 0.29 -2.17
C ALA A 53 -7.76 -0.11 -3.53
N PHE A 54 -6.68 -0.88 -3.48
CA PHE A 54 -5.96 -1.33 -4.65
C PHE A 54 -5.89 -2.85 -4.62
N ALA A 55 -6.34 -3.51 -5.68
CA ALA A 55 -6.30 -4.95 -5.84
C ALA A 55 -5.50 -5.33 -7.09
N VAL A 56 -4.69 -6.38 -7.00
CA VAL A 56 -3.80 -6.82 -8.07
C VAL A 56 -4.21 -8.19 -8.59
N SER A 57 -4.22 -8.34 -9.91
CA SER A 57 -4.20 -9.60 -10.65
C SER A 57 -2.89 -9.65 -11.45
N ASP A 58 -2.61 -10.74 -12.18
CA ASP A 58 -1.36 -10.88 -12.93
C ASP A 58 -1.05 -9.66 -13.82
N ASP A 59 -2.02 -9.22 -14.60
CA ASP A 59 -1.83 -8.16 -15.59
C ASP A 59 -2.28 -6.77 -15.12
N TYR A 60 -3.13 -6.70 -14.08
CA TYR A 60 -3.81 -5.45 -13.72
C TYR A 60 -3.76 -5.11 -12.23
N LEU A 61 -3.48 -3.83 -11.95
CA LEU A 61 -3.79 -3.18 -10.68
C LEU A 61 -5.11 -2.40 -10.83
N MET A 62 -6.07 -2.68 -9.97
CA MET A 62 -7.38 -2.03 -9.90
C MET A 62 -7.44 -1.07 -8.71
N GLU A 63 -7.70 0.21 -8.95
CA GLU A 63 -8.07 1.20 -7.93
C GLU A 63 -9.59 1.33 -7.85
N PHE A 64 -10.14 1.23 -6.64
CA PHE A 64 -11.57 1.41 -6.39
C PHE A 64 -11.85 2.01 -5.01
N SER A 65 -13.04 2.61 -4.87
CA SER A 65 -13.52 3.21 -3.63
C SER A 65 -14.53 2.28 -2.95
N PRO A 66 -14.23 1.70 -1.77
CA PRO A 66 -15.14 0.74 -1.13
C PRO A 66 -16.39 1.36 -0.48
N TYR A 67 -16.45 2.70 -0.39
CA TYR A 67 -17.53 3.45 0.28
C TYR A 67 -18.19 4.50 -0.62
N LYS A 68 -17.80 4.58 -1.89
CA LYS A 68 -18.39 5.48 -2.89
C LYS A 68 -18.53 4.73 -4.21
N ASP A 69 -19.58 5.07 -4.94
CA ASP A 69 -19.69 4.68 -6.34
C ASP A 69 -18.84 5.64 -7.17
N GLU A 70 -17.60 5.24 -7.40
CA GLU A 70 -16.64 5.97 -8.23
C GLU A 70 -16.14 5.04 -9.34
N LYS A 71 -15.76 5.65 -10.46
CA LYS A 71 -15.21 4.91 -11.58
C LYS A 71 -13.98 4.13 -11.13
N ILE A 72 -13.96 2.83 -11.41
CA ILE A 72 -12.80 1.97 -11.23
C ILE A 72 -11.72 2.35 -12.24
N HIS A 73 -10.49 2.44 -11.78
CA HIS A 73 -9.32 2.65 -12.64
C HIS A 73 -8.48 1.38 -12.65
N THR A 74 -8.01 0.99 -13.83
CA THR A 74 -7.16 -0.18 -14.01
C THR A 74 -5.86 0.24 -14.69
N TYR A 75 -4.75 -0.26 -14.16
CA TYR A 75 -3.40 -0.02 -14.64
C TYR A 75 -2.78 -1.35 -15.02
N LEU A 76 -1.97 -1.38 -16.08
CA LEU A 76 -1.14 -2.54 -16.38
C LEU A 76 -0.06 -2.68 -15.30
N THR A 77 0.13 -3.87 -14.74
CA THR A 77 1.11 -4.11 -13.66
C THR A 77 2.54 -3.79 -14.07
N GLU A 78 2.90 -4.01 -15.34
CA GLU A 78 4.19 -3.62 -15.91
C GLU A 78 4.46 -2.10 -15.87
N MET A 79 3.43 -1.27 -15.71
CA MET A 79 3.53 0.19 -15.61
C MET A 79 3.45 0.70 -14.17
N VAL A 80 3.19 -0.17 -13.20
CA VAL A 80 3.08 0.19 -11.79
C VAL A 80 4.44 0.00 -11.15
N SER A 81 5.10 1.07 -10.72
CA SER A 81 6.36 1.02 -9.99
C SER A 81 6.17 1.14 -8.47
N ALA A 82 7.25 0.94 -7.72
CA ALA A 82 7.34 1.21 -6.29
C ALA A 82 7.06 2.68 -6.01
N ASP A 83 7.52 3.59 -6.86
CA ASP A 83 7.23 5.02 -6.76
C ASP A 83 5.73 5.31 -6.96
N PHE A 84 5.07 4.65 -7.92
CA PHE A 84 3.61 4.75 -8.08
C PHE A 84 2.86 4.36 -6.80
N ILE A 85 3.29 3.29 -6.13
CA ILE A 85 2.65 2.84 -4.89
C ILE A 85 2.98 3.79 -3.72
N VAL A 86 4.24 4.24 -3.62
CA VAL A 86 4.69 5.15 -2.56
C VAL A 86 4.03 6.53 -2.69
N SER A 87 3.91 7.08 -3.90
CA SER A 87 3.26 8.37 -4.16
C SER A 87 1.78 8.37 -3.76
N SER A 88 1.13 7.21 -3.66
CA SER A 88 -0.22 7.12 -3.07
C SER A 88 -0.30 7.60 -1.60
N LEU A 89 0.85 7.75 -0.92
CA LEU A 89 0.98 8.25 0.47
C LEU A 89 1.27 9.76 0.55
N GLU A 90 1.34 10.43 -0.59
CA GLU A 90 1.32 11.89 -0.67
C GLU A 90 -0.03 12.45 -0.24
N ASP A 91 -0.12 13.78 -0.20
CA ASP A 91 -1.33 14.51 0.16
C ASP A 91 -1.98 14.02 1.46
N ASP A 92 -1.23 13.88 2.53
CA ASP A 92 -1.76 13.41 3.83
C ASP A 92 -2.47 12.05 3.77
N ASN A 93 -2.12 11.15 2.84
CA ASN A 93 -2.60 9.77 2.90
C ASN A 93 -1.76 8.93 3.88
N LYS A 94 -2.42 7.95 4.51
CA LYS A 94 -1.79 6.88 5.31
C LYS A 94 -2.16 5.50 4.79
N LEU A 95 -1.24 4.56 4.97
CA LEU A 95 -1.51 3.13 4.79
C LEU A 95 -2.39 2.59 5.90
N ILE A 96 -3.49 1.95 5.49
CA ILE A 96 -4.34 1.13 6.36
C ILE A 96 -3.87 -0.32 6.32
N TYR A 97 -3.58 -0.82 5.12
CA TYR A 97 -3.19 -2.19 4.82
C TYR A 97 -2.23 -2.22 3.63
N MET A 98 -1.31 -3.18 3.64
CA MET A 98 -0.54 -3.58 2.48
C MET A 98 -0.22 -5.08 2.61
N SER A 99 -0.30 -5.79 1.49
CA SER A 99 -0.01 -7.21 1.41
C SER A 99 1.50 -7.46 1.50
N LEU A 100 1.89 -8.70 1.84
CA LEU A 100 3.30 -9.05 1.93
C LEU A 100 3.97 -9.06 0.55
N ASP A 101 3.26 -9.52 -0.47
CA ASP A 101 3.66 -9.51 -1.88
C ASP A 101 3.94 -8.07 -2.36
N THR A 102 3.08 -7.12 -1.99
CA THR A 102 3.27 -5.70 -2.33
C THR A 102 4.51 -5.11 -1.63
N HIS A 103 4.72 -5.44 -0.35
CA HIS A 103 5.95 -5.04 0.34
C HIS A 103 7.20 -5.63 -0.33
N HIS A 104 7.15 -6.92 -0.68
CA HIS A 104 8.22 -7.62 -1.38
C HIS A 104 8.54 -6.96 -2.73
N TYR A 105 7.51 -6.62 -3.51
CA TYR A 105 7.66 -5.92 -4.78
C TYR A 105 8.38 -4.58 -4.63
N ILE A 106 7.90 -3.71 -3.74
CA ILE A 106 8.53 -2.40 -3.45
C ILE A 106 10.01 -2.59 -3.04
N TRP A 107 10.29 -3.58 -2.20
CA TRP A 107 11.65 -3.82 -1.72
C TRP A 107 12.58 -4.37 -2.79
N ASN A 108 12.08 -5.17 -3.74
CA ASN A 108 12.85 -5.63 -4.89
C ASN A 108 13.21 -4.47 -5.80
N GLU A 109 12.25 -3.64 -6.19
CA GLU A 109 12.53 -2.52 -7.09
C GLU A 109 13.52 -1.52 -6.49
N ILE A 110 13.39 -1.19 -5.20
CA ILE A 110 14.37 -0.32 -4.53
C ILE A 110 15.76 -0.98 -4.49
N SER A 111 15.84 -2.30 -4.34
CA SER A 111 17.13 -3.00 -4.33
C SER A 111 17.77 -3.07 -5.71
N GLU A 112 16.97 -3.14 -6.77
CA GLU A 112 17.42 -3.27 -8.15
C GLU A 112 17.79 -1.91 -8.74
N TYR A 113 16.94 -0.92 -8.52
CA TYR A 113 17.06 0.40 -9.16
C TYR A 113 17.61 1.48 -8.23
N GLY A 114 17.56 1.29 -6.91
CA GLY A 114 18.02 2.28 -5.95
C GLY A 114 16.94 3.28 -5.54
N LEU A 115 17.28 4.13 -4.57
CA LEU A 115 16.34 5.09 -3.96
C LEU A 115 16.06 6.31 -4.85
N GLU A 116 16.95 6.59 -5.81
CA GLU A 116 16.85 7.71 -6.76
C GLU A 116 15.60 7.66 -7.65
N TYR A 117 14.95 6.49 -7.74
CA TYR A 117 13.69 6.30 -8.47
C TYR A 117 12.44 6.64 -7.65
N ILE A 118 12.58 6.91 -6.35
CA ILE A 118 11.48 7.35 -5.50
C ILE A 118 11.46 8.88 -5.48
N GLU A 119 10.48 9.48 -6.16
CA GLU A 119 10.38 10.93 -6.34
C GLU A 119 10.02 11.67 -5.05
N SER A 120 9.35 10.97 -4.12
CA SER A 120 8.80 11.56 -2.90
C SER A 120 9.45 10.99 -1.62
N PRO A 121 10.52 11.63 -1.10
CA PRO A 121 11.16 11.21 0.14
C PRO A 121 10.22 11.16 1.34
N ASP A 122 9.29 12.10 1.45
CA ASP A 122 8.35 12.18 2.58
C ASP A 122 7.34 11.04 2.56
N ALA A 123 6.77 10.74 1.38
CA ALA A 123 5.88 9.59 1.21
C ALA A 123 6.63 8.27 1.49
N PHE A 124 7.89 8.19 1.08
CA PHE A 124 8.73 7.03 1.38
C PHE A 124 9.02 6.86 2.88
N GLN A 125 9.26 7.95 3.61
CA GLN A 125 9.41 7.86 5.07
C GLN A 125 8.11 7.43 5.76
N LYS A 126 6.92 7.83 5.25
CA LYS A 126 5.64 7.31 5.73
C LYS A 126 5.52 5.79 5.50
N TYR A 127 5.92 5.31 4.32
CA TYR A 127 5.97 3.88 4.01
C TYR A 127 6.89 3.13 4.99
N LEU A 128 8.12 3.60 5.21
CA LEU A 128 9.08 2.97 6.12
C LEU A 128 8.61 3.00 7.59
N LYS A 129 7.94 4.09 8.00
CA LYS A 129 7.28 4.17 9.30
C LYS A 129 6.20 3.09 9.44
N TYR A 130 5.39 2.87 8.40
CA TYR A 130 4.42 1.79 8.37
C TYR A 130 5.09 0.41 8.47
N CYS A 131 6.13 0.16 7.66
CA CYS A 131 6.91 -1.09 7.71
C CYS A 131 7.40 -1.38 9.13
N LYS A 132 7.98 -0.39 9.81
CA LYS A 132 8.43 -0.51 11.19
C LYS A 132 7.30 -0.83 12.17
N GLN A 133 6.17 -0.12 12.08
CA GLN A 133 5.02 -0.33 12.96
C GLN A 133 4.36 -1.71 12.78
N HIS A 134 4.46 -2.27 11.58
CA HIS A 134 3.83 -3.55 11.19
C HIS A 134 4.83 -4.73 11.11
N GLY A 135 6.07 -4.53 11.57
CA GLY A 135 7.09 -5.57 11.61
C GLY A 135 7.50 -6.11 10.23
N ILE A 136 7.44 -5.26 9.20
CA ILE A 136 7.98 -5.57 7.87
C ILE A 136 9.50 -5.38 7.96
N THR A 137 10.22 -6.49 7.75
CA THR A 137 11.67 -6.56 7.88
C THR A 137 12.22 -7.42 6.75
N LYS A 138 13.52 -7.25 6.43
CA LYS A 138 14.21 -8.12 5.48
C LYS A 138 14.02 -9.59 5.82
N ALA A 139 14.20 -9.96 7.09
CA ALA A 139 14.06 -11.34 7.55
C ALA A 139 12.63 -11.89 7.35
N LYS A 140 11.60 -11.07 7.57
CA LYS A 140 10.20 -11.47 7.32
C LYS A 140 9.94 -11.72 5.84
N LEU A 141 10.42 -10.83 4.96
CA LEU A 141 10.28 -10.97 3.52
C LEU A 141 11.09 -12.16 2.99
N GLN A 142 12.30 -12.37 3.49
CA GLN A 142 13.13 -13.56 3.19
C GLN A 142 12.40 -14.85 3.53
N ALA A 143 11.83 -14.94 4.73
CA ALA A 143 11.19 -16.15 5.21
C ALA A 143 9.84 -16.47 4.55
N LYS A 144 9.20 -15.48 3.91
CA LYS A 144 7.83 -15.63 3.37
C LYS A 144 7.75 -15.51 1.86
N GLU A 145 8.62 -14.70 1.25
CA GLU A 145 8.59 -14.34 -0.16
C GLU A 145 9.93 -14.65 -0.89
N ASP A 146 10.88 -15.36 -0.25
CA ASP A 146 12.24 -15.64 -0.79
C ASP A 146 13.02 -14.39 -1.24
N TYR A 147 12.76 -13.26 -0.56
CA TYR A 147 13.39 -11.98 -0.86
C TYR A 147 14.92 -12.00 -0.72
N LYS A 148 15.66 -11.55 -1.74
CA LYS A 148 17.15 -11.59 -1.75
C LYS A 148 17.82 -10.21 -1.80
N GLY A 149 17.04 -9.14 -1.89
CA GLY A 149 17.53 -7.77 -1.96
C GLY A 149 18.12 -7.24 -0.65
N GLU A 150 18.34 -5.93 -0.61
CA GLU A 150 18.93 -5.26 0.54
C GLU A 150 17.94 -5.00 1.68
N ASP A 151 18.43 -4.59 2.85
CA ASP A 151 17.51 -4.15 3.91
C ASP A 151 17.08 -2.71 3.65
N VAL A 152 15.92 -2.53 3.01
CA VAL A 152 15.37 -1.22 2.67
C VAL A 152 15.11 -0.37 3.93
N MET A 153 14.94 -0.97 5.11
CA MET A 153 14.78 -0.23 6.35
C MET A 153 16.03 0.57 6.76
N LYS A 154 17.19 0.34 6.13
CA LYS A 154 18.40 1.16 6.34
C LYS A 154 18.18 2.64 5.97
N TYR A 155 17.21 2.94 5.11
CA TYR A 155 16.85 4.30 4.69
C TYR A 155 15.86 4.99 5.65
N TYR A 156 15.39 4.30 6.69
CA TYR A 156 14.41 4.86 7.61
C TYR A 156 15.03 5.90 8.54
N GLN A 157 14.55 7.14 8.42
CA GLN A 157 14.93 8.24 9.29
C GLN A 157 13.87 8.37 10.38
N LYS A 158 14.29 8.22 11.64
CA LYS A 158 13.40 8.57 12.76
C LYS A 158 13.14 10.07 12.71
N GLU A 159 11.87 10.46 12.81
CA GLU A 159 11.49 11.85 13.04
C GLU A 159 12.35 12.40 14.19
N LYS A 160 13.19 13.41 13.88
CA LYS A 160 13.83 14.18 14.93
C LYS A 160 12.71 14.96 15.60
N HIS A 161 12.36 14.58 16.83
CA HIS A 161 11.57 15.46 17.68
C HIS A 161 12.27 16.82 17.68
N HIS A 162 11.69 17.83 17.03
CA HIS A 162 11.96 19.21 17.37
C HIS A 162 11.41 19.36 18.79
N SER A 163 12.26 19.07 19.78
CA SER A 163 12.14 19.75 21.05
C SER A 163 12.33 21.23 20.73
N GLU A 164 11.24 22.01 20.77
CA GLU A 164 11.35 23.46 20.89
C GLU A 164 12.38 23.74 22.00
N PRO A 165 13.41 24.57 21.76
CA PRO A 165 14.16 25.10 22.87
C PRO A 165 13.20 26.03 23.63
N GLU A 166 12.79 25.61 24.82
CA GLU A 166 12.36 26.56 25.83
C GLU A 166 13.53 27.53 26.10
N ARG A 167 13.46 28.74 25.52
CA ARG A 167 13.72 30.05 26.15
C ARG A 167 14.00 31.14 25.12
#